data_AF-A0A178EJ31-F1
#
_entry.id   AF-A0A178EJ31-F1
#
_cell.length_a   1.000
_cell.length_b   1.000
_cell.length_c   1.000
_cell.angle_alpha   90.00
_cell.angle_beta   90.00
_cell.angle_gamma   90.00
#
_symmetry.space_group_name_H-M   'P 1'
#
loop_
_entity.id
_entity.type
_entity.pdbx_description
1 polymer ?
#
loop_
_entity_poly.entity_id
_entity_poly.type
_entity_poly.pdbx_seq_one_letter_code
_entity_poly.pdbx_strand_id
1 'polypeptide(L)'
;MRIAAFFSLISAASAAFDLNRGGGVLKAPEGDSFASVSGTFTVPNLSGANRLSIWVGIGDRLEQDYVLGGGIVYNSTLKSFSAYWPGPVTDTTSAVPVANGNSITVTVAVAAAGGTVTVENKTQNKKTTQTLAGPTGVDPSELTALAANWFVQAYQVTPGQLVQTPNFGTVSFTACTATTKSGKTVPISGAGKYEIQGTSGQMYSRTTVSSTGISVQRQA
;
A
#
# COMPACT_ATOMS: atom_id res chain seq x y z
N MET A 1 -8.03 44.69 -26.05
CA MET A 1 -6.81 44.84 -25.24
C MET A 1 -7.18 44.87 -23.76
N ARG A 2 -7.00 43.75 -23.06
CA ARG A 2 -6.47 43.63 -21.69
C ARG A 2 -6.51 42.15 -21.28
N ILE A 3 -5.31 41.62 -21.07
CA ILE A 3 -4.96 40.27 -20.65
C ILE A 3 -5.23 40.15 -19.15
N ALA A 4 -5.74 39.02 -18.70
CA ALA A 4 -5.48 38.52 -17.36
C ALA A 4 -5.48 36.99 -17.40
N ALA A 5 -4.27 36.43 -17.48
CA ALA A 5 -4.02 35.01 -17.28
C ALA A 5 -4.20 34.69 -15.79
N PHE A 6 -5.13 33.79 -15.47
CA PHE A 6 -5.15 33.12 -14.17
C PHE A 6 -4.30 31.85 -14.30
N PHE A 7 -3.04 31.94 -13.90
CA PHE A 7 -2.25 30.78 -13.51
C PHE A 7 -2.93 30.18 -12.27
N SER A 8 -3.68 29.09 -12.44
CA SER A 8 -4.12 28.28 -11.32
C SER A 8 -2.91 27.52 -10.79
N LEU A 9 -2.49 27.94 -9.59
CA LEU A 9 -1.43 27.35 -8.80
C LEU A 9 -1.63 25.84 -8.72
N ILE A 10 -0.65 25.08 -9.22
CA ILE A 10 -0.52 23.65 -8.96
C ILE A 10 -0.39 23.51 -7.45
N SER A 11 -1.46 23.03 -6.81
CA SER A 11 -1.51 22.91 -5.36
C SER A 11 -0.42 21.96 -4.89
N ALA A 12 0.54 22.48 -4.10
CA ALA A 12 1.59 21.71 -3.45
C ALA A 12 1.07 20.59 -2.51
N ALA A 13 -0.25 20.46 -2.36
CA ALA A 13 -0.92 19.38 -1.65
C ALA A 13 -0.77 17.99 -2.31
N SER A 14 -0.47 17.90 -3.61
CA SER A 14 -0.28 16.59 -4.27
C SER A 14 1.04 15.91 -3.88
N ALA A 15 2.07 16.67 -3.51
CA ALA A 15 3.37 16.11 -3.10
C ALA A 15 3.31 15.47 -1.71
N ALA A 16 2.37 15.89 -0.85
CA ALA A 16 2.30 15.41 0.53
C ALA A 16 1.81 13.94 0.66
N PHE A 17 1.14 13.38 -0.34
CA PHE A 17 0.61 12.02 -0.30
C PHE A 17 1.60 10.93 -0.76
N ASP A 18 2.66 11.27 -1.51
CA ASP A 18 3.75 10.32 -1.83
C ASP A 18 4.74 10.17 -0.69
N LEU A 19 4.94 11.23 0.09
CA LEU A 19 5.96 11.25 1.13
C LEU A 19 5.57 10.43 2.37
N ASN A 20 4.32 9.97 2.50
CA ASN A 20 3.90 9.27 3.72
C ASN A 20 4.14 7.75 3.67
N ARG A 21 4.88 7.22 2.69
CA ARG A 21 5.03 5.77 2.46
C ARG A 21 6.48 5.33 2.37
N GLY A 22 6.85 4.34 3.17
CA GLY A 22 8.11 3.62 3.11
C GLY A 22 7.87 2.22 2.59
N GLY A 23 8.63 1.77 1.59
CA GLY A 23 8.40 0.45 1.00
C GLY A 23 9.01 0.26 -0.36
N GLY A 24 8.61 -0.84 -1.01
CA GLY A 24 9.10 -1.21 -2.33
C GLY A 24 7.98 -1.20 -3.37
N VAL A 25 8.31 -0.76 -4.59
CA VAL A 25 7.41 -0.80 -5.74
C VAL A 25 8.10 -1.47 -6.91
N LEU A 26 7.45 -2.48 -7.48
CA LEU A 26 7.85 -3.05 -8.76
C LEU A 26 7.08 -2.42 -9.90
N LYS A 27 7.80 -2.12 -10.98
CA LYS A 27 7.23 -1.74 -12.28
C LYS A 27 7.01 -2.99 -13.13
N ALA A 28 5.86 -3.09 -13.78
CA ALA A 28 5.58 -4.15 -14.74
C ALA A 28 6.52 -4.05 -15.96
N PRO A 29 6.92 -5.17 -16.59
CA PRO A 29 7.63 -5.15 -17.87
C PRO A 29 6.83 -4.40 -18.95
N GLU A 30 7.54 -3.81 -19.91
CA GLU A 30 6.90 -3.11 -21.03
C GLU A 30 5.96 -4.06 -21.81
N GLY A 31 4.75 -3.57 -22.10
CA GLY A 31 3.71 -4.34 -22.78
C GLY A 31 2.99 -5.39 -21.92
N ASP A 32 3.23 -5.42 -20.60
CA ASP A 32 2.56 -6.32 -19.66
C ASP A 32 2.01 -5.55 -18.44
N SER A 33 1.19 -6.20 -17.63
CA SER A 33 0.64 -5.66 -16.38
C SER A 33 0.60 -6.72 -15.29
N PHE A 34 0.54 -6.33 -14.03
CA PHE A 34 0.42 -7.29 -12.94
C PHE A 34 -0.97 -7.92 -12.91
N ALA A 35 -1.01 -9.24 -12.79
CA ALA A 35 -2.22 -10.01 -12.52
C ALA A 35 -2.38 -10.28 -11.03
N SER A 36 -1.27 -10.46 -10.30
CA SER A 36 -1.32 -10.69 -8.86
C SER A 36 -0.09 -10.17 -8.14
N VAL A 37 -0.28 -9.83 -6.86
CA VAL A 37 0.79 -9.50 -5.92
C VAL A 37 0.52 -10.18 -4.58
N SER A 38 1.57 -10.60 -3.89
CA SER A 38 1.48 -11.16 -2.54
C SER A 38 2.64 -10.68 -1.67
N GLY A 39 2.41 -10.64 -0.37
CA GLY A 39 3.45 -10.36 0.62
C GLY A 39 3.02 -10.77 2.01
N THR A 40 3.99 -11.14 2.85
CA THR A 40 3.78 -11.51 4.25
C THR A 40 4.59 -10.61 5.17
N PHE A 41 3.98 -10.07 6.22
CA PHE A 41 4.68 -9.29 7.24
C PHE A 41 4.24 -9.71 8.64
N THR A 42 5.07 -9.42 9.63
CA THR A 42 4.72 -9.54 11.05
C THR A 42 4.24 -8.20 11.55
N VAL A 43 3.09 -8.17 12.24
CA VAL A 43 2.56 -6.94 12.85
C VAL A 43 3.55 -6.46 13.92
N PRO A 44 4.12 -5.24 13.81
CA PRO A 44 5.05 -4.72 14.81
C PRO A 44 4.34 -4.45 16.14
N ASN A 45 5.10 -4.22 17.22
CA ASN A 45 4.52 -3.90 18.52
C ASN A 45 4.01 -2.44 18.57
N LEU A 46 2.87 -2.18 17.94
CA LEU A 46 2.30 -0.85 17.81
C LEU A 46 1.61 -0.39 19.10
N SER A 47 1.85 0.87 19.46
CA SER A 47 1.27 1.56 20.61
C SER A 47 1.28 3.08 20.38
N GLY A 48 0.54 3.82 21.21
CA GLY A 48 0.47 5.29 21.17
C GLY A 48 -0.60 5.85 20.23
N ALA A 49 -0.56 7.16 20.02
CA ALA A 49 -1.59 7.89 19.25
C ALA A 49 -1.29 7.98 17.74
N ASN A 50 -0.04 7.78 17.34
CA ASN A 50 0.37 7.87 15.94
C ASN A 50 -0.15 6.67 15.16
N ARG A 51 -0.61 6.93 13.95
CA ARG A 51 -1.29 5.94 13.11
C ARG A 51 -0.35 5.33 12.07
N LEU A 52 -0.67 4.11 11.66
CA LEU A 52 0.11 3.40 10.65
C LEU A 52 -0.82 2.51 9.82
N SER A 53 -0.52 2.31 8.55
CA SER A 53 -1.02 1.18 7.78
C SER A 53 0.13 0.36 7.23
N ILE A 54 -0.07 -0.95 7.12
CA ILE A 54 0.87 -1.88 6.48
C ILE A 54 0.07 -2.67 5.47
N TRP A 55 0.43 -2.59 4.18
CA TRP A 55 -0.41 -3.10 3.12
C TRP A 55 0.38 -3.57 1.90
N VAL A 56 -0.28 -4.43 1.13
CA VAL A 56 0.17 -4.94 -0.17
C VAL A 56 -0.93 -4.64 -1.19
N GLY A 57 -0.55 -4.18 -2.38
CA GLY A 57 -1.53 -3.77 -3.39
C GLY A 57 -0.98 -3.58 -4.79
N ILE A 58 -1.88 -3.46 -5.75
CA ILE A 58 -1.59 -3.14 -7.16
C ILE A 58 -2.18 -1.76 -7.47
N GLY A 59 -1.41 -0.94 -8.19
CA GLY A 59 -1.78 0.41 -8.59
C GLY A 59 -0.94 1.50 -7.93
N ASP A 60 -1.37 2.76 -8.05
CA ASP A 60 -0.82 3.95 -7.38
C ASP A 60 0.70 4.17 -7.46
N ARG A 61 1.39 4.15 -8.60
CA ARG A 61 1.02 4.63 -9.94
C ARG A 61 1.96 3.98 -10.96
N LEU A 62 1.53 3.97 -12.22
CA LEU A 62 2.40 4.44 -13.32
C LEU A 62 1.57 5.19 -14.37
N GLU A 63 0.27 4.96 -14.46
CA GLU A 63 -0.67 5.77 -15.28
C GLU A 63 -2.05 5.86 -14.57
N GLN A 64 -2.09 5.72 -13.24
CA GLN A 64 -3.33 5.65 -12.45
C GLN A 64 -3.15 6.09 -11.00
N ASP A 65 -4.25 6.49 -10.35
CA ASP A 65 -4.31 6.85 -8.92
C ASP A 65 -5.09 5.82 -8.07
N TYR A 66 -5.56 4.73 -8.70
CA TYR A 66 -6.32 3.70 -8.01
C TYR A 66 -5.42 2.69 -7.31
N VAL A 67 -5.90 2.10 -6.21
CA VAL A 67 -5.19 1.04 -5.48
C VAL A 67 -6.14 -0.10 -5.17
N LEU A 68 -5.86 -1.30 -5.67
CA LEU A 68 -6.50 -2.52 -5.18
C LEU A 68 -5.55 -3.18 -4.17
N GLY A 69 -5.97 -3.29 -2.90
CA GLY A 69 -5.06 -3.71 -1.85
C GLY A 69 -5.72 -4.11 -0.54
N GLY A 70 -4.92 -4.64 0.37
CA GLY A 70 -5.35 -5.02 1.71
C GLY A 70 -4.20 -5.05 2.70
N GLY A 71 -4.52 -5.20 3.98
CA GLY A 71 -3.53 -5.21 5.04
C GLY A 71 -4.11 -4.88 6.39
N ILE A 72 -3.35 -4.13 7.19
CA ILE A 72 -3.76 -3.66 8.50
C ILE A 72 -3.69 -2.14 8.62
N VAL A 73 -4.52 -1.61 9.51
CA VAL A 73 -4.43 -0.23 10.01
C VAL A 73 -4.34 -0.24 11.52
N TYR A 74 -3.51 0.65 12.06
CA TYR A 74 -3.41 0.98 13.46
C TYR A 74 -3.88 2.41 13.69
N ASN A 75 -4.93 2.54 14.49
CA ASN A 75 -5.45 3.82 14.98
C ASN A 75 -5.95 3.61 16.41
N SER A 76 -5.02 3.65 17.36
CA SER A 76 -5.17 3.20 18.76
C SER A 76 -5.46 1.69 18.91
N THR A 77 -6.21 1.09 17.99
CA THR A 77 -6.46 -0.34 17.85
C THR A 77 -6.02 -0.84 16.48
N LEU A 78 -5.71 -2.14 16.40
CA LEU A 78 -5.42 -2.83 15.14
C LEU A 78 -6.70 -3.32 14.46
N LYS A 79 -6.77 -3.13 13.14
CA LYS A 79 -7.84 -3.64 12.28
C LYS A 79 -7.25 -4.18 10.99
N SER A 80 -7.89 -5.18 10.40
CA SER A 80 -7.59 -5.67 9.05
C SER A 80 -8.56 -5.07 8.04
N PHE A 81 -8.13 -4.93 6.79
CA PHE A 81 -8.95 -4.35 5.74
C PHE A 81 -8.64 -4.89 4.35
N SER A 82 -9.62 -4.71 3.46
CA SER A 82 -9.48 -4.81 2.00
C SER A 82 -10.10 -3.57 1.36
N ALA A 83 -9.53 -3.06 0.27
CA ALA A 83 -10.02 -1.85 -0.39
C ALA A 83 -9.71 -1.82 -1.90
N TYR A 84 -10.59 -1.14 -2.63
CA TYR A 84 -10.30 -0.63 -3.97
C TYR A 84 -10.47 0.88 -3.94
N TRP A 85 -9.37 1.59 -3.68
CA TRP A 85 -9.33 3.05 -3.50
C TRP A 85 -9.53 3.79 -4.83
N PRO A 86 -10.27 4.93 -4.88
CA PRO A 86 -10.90 5.68 -3.77
C PRO A 86 -12.30 5.20 -3.34
N GLY A 87 -12.66 3.96 -3.65
CA GLY A 87 -13.87 3.34 -3.13
C GLY A 87 -13.82 3.07 -1.61
N PRO A 88 -14.94 2.61 -1.04
CA PRO A 88 -15.04 2.34 0.39
C PRO A 88 -14.07 1.23 0.82
N VAL A 89 -13.50 1.40 2.02
CA VAL A 89 -12.69 0.37 2.68
C VAL A 89 -13.60 -0.64 3.36
N THR A 90 -13.34 -1.93 3.15
CA THR A 90 -14.01 -3.02 3.85
C THR A 90 -13.21 -3.40 5.10
N ASP A 91 -13.78 -3.19 6.28
CA ASP A 91 -13.22 -3.68 7.55
C ASP A 91 -13.39 -5.21 7.61
N THR A 92 -12.28 -5.94 7.67
CA THR A 92 -12.26 -7.41 7.68
C THR A 92 -11.92 -7.99 9.06
N THR A 93 -11.89 -7.16 10.10
CA THR A 93 -11.37 -7.52 11.43
C THR A 93 -12.15 -8.64 12.11
N SER A 94 -13.46 -8.73 11.89
CA SER A 94 -14.28 -9.81 12.46
C SER A 94 -13.93 -11.18 11.86
N ALA A 95 -13.57 -11.23 10.57
CA ALA A 95 -13.17 -12.45 9.88
C ALA A 95 -11.68 -12.77 10.08
N VAL A 96 -10.84 -11.73 10.13
CA VAL A 96 -9.40 -11.81 10.30
C VAL A 96 -8.96 -10.86 11.42
N PRO A 97 -9.12 -11.26 12.69
CA PRO A 97 -8.62 -10.47 13.81
C PRO A 97 -7.10 -10.31 13.71
N VAL A 98 -6.57 -9.19 14.18
CA VAL A 98 -5.14 -8.89 14.09
C VAL A 98 -4.62 -8.34 15.43
N ALA A 99 -3.43 -8.78 15.82
CA ALA A 99 -2.73 -8.34 17.03
C ALA A 99 -1.23 -8.19 16.75
N ASN A 100 -0.53 -7.47 17.63
CA ASN A 100 0.93 -7.36 17.60
C ASN A 100 1.57 -8.76 17.56
N GLY A 101 2.60 -8.94 16.74
CA GLY A 101 3.30 -10.21 16.55
C GLY A 101 2.60 -11.22 15.62
N ASN A 102 1.39 -10.95 15.13
CA ASN A 102 0.73 -11.84 14.17
C ASN A 102 1.41 -11.78 12.79
N SER A 103 1.43 -12.89 12.08
CA SER A 103 1.91 -12.99 10.70
C SER A 103 0.76 -12.85 9.73
N ILE A 104 0.77 -11.78 8.92
CA ILE A 104 -0.29 -11.43 7.98
C ILE A 104 0.21 -11.62 6.56
N THR A 105 -0.48 -12.43 5.77
CA THR A 105 -0.30 -12.54 4.32
C THR A 105 -1.43 -11.81 3.62
N VAL A 106 -1.08 -10.98 2.64
CA VAL A 106 -2.03 -10.33 1.74
C VAL A 106 -1.76 -10.81 0.34
N THR A 107 -2.81 -11.18 -0.39
CA THR A 107 -2.74 -11.53 -1.81
C THR A 107 -3.81 -10.77 -2.58
N VAL A 108 -3.41 -10.09 -3.63
CA VAL A 108 -4.30 -9.34 -4.52
C VAL A 108 -4.26 -9.98 -5.90
N ALA A 109 -5.43 -10.15 -6.52
CA ALA A 109 -5.55 -10.58 -7.91
C ALA A 109 -6.47 -9.63 -8.67
N VAL A 110 -6.00 -9.11 -9.80
CA VAL A 110 -6.72 -8.18 -10.66
C VAL A 110 -7.69 -8.94 -11.57
N ALA A 111 -8.88 -8.39 -11.74
CA ALA A 111 -9.90 -8.84 -12.68
C ALA A 111 -10.28 -7.69 -13.63
N ALA A 112 -11.08 -7.99 -14.66
CA ALA A 112 -11.46 -7.01 -15.68
C ALA A 112 -12.16 -5.75 -15.10
N ALA A 113 -12.92 -5.90 -14.01
CA ALA A 113 -13.65 -4.82 -13.34
C ALA A 113 -13.44 -4.82 -11.82
N GLY A 114 -12.17 -4.84 -11.41
CA GLY A 114 -11.75 -4.82 -10.01
C GLY A 114 -10.84 -5.97 -9.68
N GLY A 115 -11.19 -6.78 -8.68
CA GLY A 115 -10.40 -7.95 -8.35
C GLY A 115 -10.74 -8.54 -6.99
N THR A 116 -9.86 -9.42 -6.53
CA THR A 116 -9.98 -10.03 -5.22
C THR A 116 -8.83 -9.62 -4.32
N VAL A 117 -9.13 -9.33 -3.06
CA VAL A 117 -8.15 -9.10 -2.00
C VAL A 117 -8.35 -10.15 -0.93
N THR A 118 -7.33 -10.95 -0.73
CA THR A 118 -7.27 -11.96 0.31
C THR A 118 -6.38 -11.47 1.44
N VAL A 119 -6.91 -11.46 2.66
CA VAL A 119 -6.14 -11.18 3.88
C VAL A 119 -6.18 -12.43 4.75
N GLU A 120 -5.01 -12.86 5.20
CA GLU A 120 -4.83 -14.07 6.00
C GLU A 120 -3.96 -13.76 7.22
N ASN A 121 -4.49 -14.04 8.41
CA ASN A 121 -3.70 -14.12 9.62
C ASN A 121 -3.24 -15.56 9.82
N LYS A 122 -1.99 -15.83 9.44
CA LYS A 122 -1.37 -17.15 9.53
C LYS A 122 -1.19 -17.63 10.96
N THR A 123 -0.97 -16.71 11.90
CA THR A 123 -0.83 -17.05 13.33
C THR A 123 -2.13 -17.63 13.90
N GLN A 124 -3.27 -17.16 13.41
CA GLN A 124 -4.59 -17.58 13.90
C GLN A 124 -5.31 -18.56 12.96
N ASN A 125 -4.71 -18.88 11.81
CA ASN A 125 -5.35 -19.65 10.73
C ASN A 125 -6.73 -19.07 10.34
N LYS A 126 -6.80 -17.74 10.19
CA LYS A 126 -8.01 -17.00 9.82
C LYS A 126 -7.78 -16.28 8.50
N LYS A 127 -8.76 -16.35 7.59
CA LYS A 127 -8.64 -15.82 6.24
C LYS A 127 -9.98 -15.27 5.76
N THR A 128 -9.92 -14.23 4.95
CA THR A 128 -11.04 -13.77 4.15
C THR A 128 -10.58 -13.41 2.75
N THR A 129 -11.47 -13.56 1.77
CA THR A 129 -11.27 -13.09 0.40
C THR A 129 -12.45 -12.19 0.05
N GLN A 130 -12.15 -10.94 -0.28
CA GLN A 130 -13.13 -9.94 -0.68
C GLN A 130 -13.05 -9.77 -2.19
N THR A 131 -14.19 -9.85 -2.87
CA THR A 131 -14.32 -9.44 -4.28
C THR A 131 -14.73 -7.98 -4.29
N LEU A 132 -13.89 -7.12 -4.85
CA LEU A 132 -14.07 -5.67 -4.85
C LEU A 132 -14.27 -5.19 -6.28
N ALA A 133 -15.37 -4.48 -6.51
CA ALA A 133 -15.63 -3.80 -7.77
C ALA A 133 -14.89 -2.45 -7.82
N GLY A 134 -14.66 -1.96 -9.04
CA GLY A 134 -14.19 -0.60 -9.28
C GLY A 134 -15.04 0.46 -8.58
N PRO A 135 -14.45 1.58 -8.14
CA PRO A 135 -15.23 2.71 -7.64
C PRO A 135 -16.27 3.15 -8.67
N THR A 136 -17.45 3.56 -8.21
CA THR A 136 -18.54 3.97 -9.10
C THR A 136 -18.10 5.12 -10.01
N GLY A 137 -18.33 4.98 -11.31
CA GLY A 137 -17.99 5.98 -12.32
C GLY A 137 -16.55 5.93 -12.82
N VAL A 138 -15.73 4.99 -12.33
CA VAL A 138 -14.38 4.73 -12.85
C VAL A 138 -14.48 3.70 -13.97
N ASP A 139 -13.88 3.99 -15.13
CA ASP A 139 -13.73 3.01 -16.19
C ASP A 139 -12.76 1.91 -15.68
N PRO A 140 -13.17 0.63 -15.68
CA PRO A 140 -12.29 -0.48 -15.33
C PRO A 140 -10.94 -0.51 -16.06
N SER A 141 -10.87 0.07 -17.26
CA SER A 141 -9.63 0.19 -18.04
C SER A 141 -8.57 1.07 -17.36
N GLU A 142 -8.97 1.94 -16.42
CA GLU A 142 -8.06 2.83 -15.69
C GLU A 142 -7.22 2.10 -14.62
N LEU A 143 -7.54 0.84 -14.29
CA LEU A 143 -6.65 -0.04 -13.54
C LEU A 143 -5.60 -0.66 -14.48
N THR A 144 -4.62 0.15 -14.86
CA THR A 144 -3.45 -0.27 -15.66
C THR A 144 -2.63 -1.38 -15.00
N ALA A 145 -2.65 -1.47 -13.65
CA ALA A 145 -1.97 -2.50 -12.87
C ALA A 145 -0.45 -2.58 -13.16
N LEU A 146 0.19 -1.44 -13.44
CA LEU A 146 1.60 -1.35 -13.79
C LEU A 146 2.55 -1.28 -12.59
N ALA A 147 2.01 -1.13 -11.39
CA ALA A 147 2.75 -1.04 -10.14
C ALA A 147 2.26 -2.09 -9.14
N ALA A 148 3.20 -2.82 -8.52
CA ALA A 148 2.95 -3.74 -7.42
C ALA A 148 3.72 -3.26 -6.18
N ASN A 149 3.03 -3.17 -5.05
CA ASN A 149 3.48 -2.39 -3.89
C ASN A 149 3.49 -3.19 -2.59
N TRP A 150 4.48 -2.89 -1.74
CA TRP A 150 4.55 -3.31 -0.34
C TRP A 150 4.94 -2.11 0.51
N PHE A 151 3.97 -1.57 1.27
CA PHE A 151 4.15 -0.30 1.97
C PHE A 151 3.85 -0.38 3.46
N VAL A 152 4.68 0.34 4.20
CA VAL A 152 4.36 0.89 5.51
C VAL A 152 4.03 2.36 5.30
N GLN A 153 2.88 2.81 5.75
CA GLN A 153 2.42 4.17 5.51
C GLN A 153 2.05 4.88 6.81
N ALA A 154 2.57 6.10 6.97
CA ALA A 154 2.18 7.03 8.01
C ALA A 154 0.75 7.49 7.75
N TYR A 155 -0.21 6.81 8.37
CA TYR A 155 -1.62 6.95 8.00
C TYR A 155 -2.21 8.27 8.52
N GLN A 156 -2.56 9.16 7.61
CA GLN A 156 -3.21 10.44 7.90
C GLN A 156 -4.70 10.33 7.59
N VAL A 157 -5.56 10.84 8.49
CA VAL A 157 -7.03 10.84 8.28
C VAL A 157 -7.61 12.23 8.13
N THR A 158 -6.77 13.25 8.34
CA THR A 158 -7.16 14.66 8.25
C THR A 158 -6.28 15.33 7.21
N PRO A 159 -6.88 16.04 6.22
CA PRO A 159 -6.11 16.85 5.27
C PRO A 159 -5.15 17.80 6.00
N GLY A 160 -3.89 17.83 5.57
CA GLY A 160 -2.86 18.70 6.16
C GLY A 160 -2.25 18.21 7.48
N GLN A 161 -2.66 17.05 8.01
CA GLN A 161 -2.01 16.45 9.18
C GLN A 161 -0.52 16.22 8.90
N LEU A 162 0.38 16.57 9.84
CA LEU A 162 1.80 16.27 9.68
C LEU A 162 2.06 14.76 9.70
N VAL A 163 3.05 14.33 8.92
CA VAL A 163 3.51 12.93 8.89
C VAL A 163 4.09 12.59 10.26
N GLN A 164 3.52 11.57 10.89
CA GLN A 164 4.00 11.00 12.15
C GLN A 164 3.78 9.49 12.13
N THR A 165 4.68 8.74 12.75
CA THR A 165 4.57 7.27 12.84
C THR A 165 4.62 6.82 14.30
N PRO A 166 3.94 5.73 14.67
CA PRO A 166 4.24 5.04 15.92
C PRO A 166 5.66 4.45 15.86
N ASN A 167 6.15 3.95 17.00
CA ASN A 167 7.38 3.17 16.98
C ASN A 167 7.09 1.77 16.42
N PHE A 168 7.27 1.60 15.11
CA PHE A 168 7.06 0.32 14.43
C PHE A 168 8.33 -0.54 14.30
N GLY A 169 9.47 -0.07 14.83
CA GLY A 169 10.75 -0.76 14.69
C GLY A 169 11.09 -1.01 13.22
N THR A 170 11.17 -2.29 12.84
CA THR A 170 11.37 -2.71 11.45
C THR A 170 10.23 -3.62 11.01
N VAL A 171 9.60 -3.28 9.88
CA VAL A 171 8.63 -4.16 9.20
C VAL A 171 9.34 -4.84 8.04
N SER A 172 9.27 -6.16 7.97
CA SER A 172 9.84 -6.93 6.85
C SER A 172 8.74 -7.64 6.09
N PHE A 173 8.58 -7.29 4.82
CA PHE A 173 7.81 -8.05 3.85
C PHE A 173 8.65 -9.19 3.31
N THR A 174 8.11 -10.39 3.44
CA THR A 174 8.70 -11.67 3.01
C THR A 174 7.72 -12.38 2.09
N ALA A 175 8.17 -13.46 1.43
CA ALA A 175 7.36 -14.19 0.44
C ALA A 175 6.70 -13.24 -0.57
N CYS A 176 7.44 -12.21 -0.97
CA CYS A 176 6.96 -11.19 -1.89
C CYS A 176 6.94 -11.78 -3.31
N THR A 177 5.79 -11.73 -3.96
CA THR A 177 5.64 -12.17 -5.36
C THR A 177 4.80 -11.15 -6.12
N ALA A 178 5.17 -10.89 -7.38
CA ALA A 178 4.36 -10.14 -8.31
C ALA A 178 4.37 -10.87 -9.65
N THR A 179 3.21 -11.33 -10.08
CA THR A 179 3.06 -12.12 -11.31
C THR A 179 2.28 -11.32 -12.33
N THR A 180 2.79 -11.26 -13.56
CA THR A 180 2.17 -10.53 -14.66
C THR A 180 1.04 -11.32 -15.32
N LYS A 181 0.25 -10.67 -16.18
CA LYS A 181 -0.81 -11.33 -16.96
C LYS A 181 -0.25 -12.39 -17.92
N SER A 182 0.98 -12.22 -18.40
CA SER A 182 1.68 -13.27 -19.18
C SER A 182 2.21 -14.44 -18.33
N GLY A 183 2.02 -14.42 -17.01
CA GLY A 183 2.44 -15.47 -16.08
C GLY A 183 3.88 -15.37 -15.60
N LYS A 184 4.59 -14.26 -15.88
CA LYS A 184 5.96 -14.06 -15.44
C LYS A 184 6.00 -13.52 -14.02
N THR A 185 6.85 -14.08 -13.17
CA THR A 185 7.16 -13.50 -11.86
C THR A 185 8.28 -12.47 -12.00
N VAL A 186 8.01 -11.23 -11.60
CA VAL A 186 9.00 -10.14 -11.64
C VAL A 186 9.85 -10.21 -10.36
N PRO A 187 11.20 -10.26 -10.46
CA PRO A 187 12.07 -10.35 -9.29
C PRO A 187 11.98 -9.11 -8.39
N ILE A 188 11.80 -9.33 -7.08
CA ILE A 188 11.71 -8.27 -6.06
C ILE A 188 12.96 -7.40 -5.98
N SER A 189 14.13 -7.93 -6.34
CA SER A 189 15.38 -7.17 -6.36
C SER A 189 15.36 -5.95 -7.29
N GLY A 190 14.41 -5.91 -8.24
CA GLY A 190 14.18 -4.75 -9.12
C GLY A 190 13.29 -3.66 -8.53
N ALA A 191 12.83 -3.79 -7.27
CA ALA A 191 11.90 -2.83 -6.68
C ALA A 191 12.56 -1.47 -6.42
N GLY A 192 11.88 -0.40 -6.84
CA GLY A 192 12.19 0.97 -6.42
C GLY A 192 11.91 1.15 -4.94
N LYS A 193 12.68 2.01 -4.28
CA LYS A 193 12.61 2.26 -2.82
C LYS A 193 11.89 3.57 -2.55
N TYR A 194 11.01 3.53 -1.57
CA TYR A 194 10.28 4.68 -1.07
C TYR A 194 10.52 4.84 0.42
N GLU A 195 10.39 6.06 0.91
CA GLU A 195 10.61 6.38 2.31
C GLU A 195 9.51 7.28 2.85
N ILE A 196 9.13 7.03 4.10
CA ILE A 196 8.31 7.97 4.86
C ILE A 196 9.16 9.20 5.12
N GLN A 197 8.73 10.33 4.62
CA GLN A 197 9.36 11.63 4.71
C GLN A 197 8.34 12.70 5.16
N GLY A 198 8.71 13.52 6.12
CA GLY A 198 7.93 14.69 6.50
C GLY A 198 8.10 15.84 5.52
N THR A 199 7.21 16.83 5.56
CA THR A 199 7.28 18.03 4.71
C THR A 199 8.51 18.90 4.98
N SER A 200 9.17 18.73 6.14
CA SER A 200 10.46 19.36 6.46
C SER A 200 11.67 18.69 5.80
N GLY A 201 11.47 17.57 5.10
CA GLY A 201 12.53 16.72 4.58
C GLY A 201 13.02 15.67 5.58
N GLN A 202 12.53 15.66 6.82
CA GLN A 202 12.85 14.64 7.82
C GLN A 202 12.47 13.24 7.34
N MET A 203 13.42 12.31 7.37
CA MET A 203 13.17 10.90 7.03
C MET A 203 12.68 10.15 8.27
N TYR A 204 11.51 9.53 8.18
CA TYR A 204 10.93 8.67 9.22
C TYR A 204 11.15 7.19 8.95
N SER A 205 11.61 6.81 7.75
CA SER A 205 11.98 5.43 7.45
C SER A 205 13.27 5.32 6.63
N ARG A 206 13.80 4.10 6.61
CA ARG A 206 14.82 3.61 5.69
C ARG A 206 14.39 2.25 5.14
N THR A 207 14.27 2.15 3.84
CA THR A 207 13.89 0.97 3.08
C THR A 207 15.10 0.23 2.53
N THR A 208 15.13 -1.07 2.74
CA THR A 208 16.09 -2.00 2.14
C THR A 208 15.35 -3.02 1.29
N VAL A 209 15.83 -3.26 0.07
CA VAL A 209 15.31 -4.29 -0.85
C VAL A 209 16.40 -5.35 -1.02
N SER A 210 16.02 -6.61 -0.86
CA SER A 210 16.88 -7.78 -1.12
C SER A 210 16.26 -8.65 -2.22
N SER A 211 16.93 -9.75 -2.57
CA SER A 211 16.36 -10.75 -3.48
C SER A 211 15.15 -11.48 -2.89
N THR A 212 14.94 -11.42 -1.57
CA THR A 212 13.93 -12.23 -0.86
C THR A 212 12.87 -11.41 -0.14
N GLY A 213 13.00 -10.08 -0.09
CA GLY A 213 12.03 -9.23 0.59
C GLY A 213 12.35 -7.74 0.63
N ILE A 214 11.49 -7.01 1.34
CA ILE A 214 11.56 -5.56 1.53
C ILE A 214 11.50 -5.30 3.03
N SER A 215 12.41 -4.49 3.57
CA SER A 215 12.44 -4.12 4.98
C SER A 215 12.32 -2.60 5.13
N VAL A 216 11.41 -2.13 5.97
CA VAL A 216 11.16 -0.72 6.26
C VAL A 216 11.48 -0.48 7.73
N GLN A 217 12.59 0.20 7.99
CA GLN A 217 13.07 0.51 9.34
C GLN A 217 12.70 1.95 9.73
N ARG A 218 12.01 2.12 10.85
CA ARG A 218 11.74 3.43 11.44
C ARG A 218 13.04 4.17 11.75
N GLN A 219 13.11 5.45 11.40
CA GLN A 219 14.17 6.37 11.82
C GLN A 219 13.70 7.21 13.02
N ALA A 220 14.66 7.65 13.83
CA ALA A 220 14.40 8.48 15.01
C ALA A 220 14.06 9.92 14.64
#